data_AF-A0A0N4UQU9-F1
#
_entry.id   AF-A0A0N4UQU9-F1
#
_cell.length_a   1.000
_cell.length_b   1.000
_cell.length_c   1.000
_cell.angle_alpha   90.00
_cell.angle_beta   90.00
_cell.angle_gamma   90.00
#
_symmetry.space_group_name_H-M   'P 1'
#
loop_
_entity.id
_entity.type
_entity.pdbx_description
1 polymer ?
#
loop_
_entity_poly.entity_id
_entity_poly.type
_entity_poly.pdbx_seq_one_letter_code
_entity_poly.pdbx_strand_id
1 'polypeptide(L)'
;MIEGKFCSPRFLHTNGIVQLCLDKSGNYDEASFISFGVDGDVWLWNHDELEDAEYRPWRVGETTCGAVAWHGDNVFIGRVVCDERTNIKKHVVSKFLISDQFSTGKNVTAFALEVLSLDISSSGRLLAAGSW
;
A
#
# COMPACT_ATOMS: atom_id res chain seq x y z
N MET A 1 21.72 -5.92 23.11
CA MET A 1 21.91 -5.33 21.77
C MET A 1 21.62 -6.45 20.79
N ILE A 2 20.59 -6.33 19.95
CA ILE A 2 20.36 -7.30 18.88
C ILE A 2 21.29 -6.87 17.75
N GLU A 3 22.31 -7.67 17.46
CA GLU A 3 23.09 -7.51 16.22
C GLU A 3 22.21 -7.99 15.06
N GLY A 4 21.70 -7.06 14.26
CA GLY A 4 21.13 -7.41 12.96
C GLY A 4 22.28 -7.60 11.96
N LYS A 5 22.43 -8.80 11.40
CA LYS A 5 23.23 -8.97 10.19
C LYS A 5 22.38 -8.49 9.02
N PHE A 6 22.86 -7.48 8.29
CA PHE A 6 22.31 -7.17 6.97
C PHE A 6 22.58 -8.36 6.06
N CYS A 7 21.53 -8.90 5.46
CA CYS A 7 21.65 -9.87 4.38
C CYS A 7 21.92 -9.18 3.05
N SER A 8 22.12 -9.99 2.00
CA SER A 8 22.19 -9.46 0.63
C SER A 8 20.94 -8.61 0.35
N PRO A 9 21.08 -7.36 -0.14
CA PRO A 9 19.93 -6.51 -0.39
C PRO A 9 19.05 -7.12 -1.48
N ARG A 10 17.74 -7.24 -1.23
CA ARG A 10 16.76 -7.52 -2.28
C ARG A 10 16.43 -6.23 -2.99
N PHE A 11 16.69 -6.18 -4.30
CA PHE A 11 16.38 -5.02 -5.12
C PHE A 11 14.93 -5.09 -5.59
N LEU A 12 14.09 -4.21 -5.06
CA LEU A 12 12.83 -3.85 -5.70
C LEU A 12 13.10 -2.66 -6.63
N HIS A 13 12.79 -2.84 -7.91
CA HIS A 13 12.79 -1.74 -8.86
C HIS A 13 11.37 -1.20 -8.98
N THR A 14 11.17 0.00 -8.44
CA THR A 14 9.94 0.76 -8.64
C THR A 14 10.30 2.21 -8.84
N ASN A 15 9.42 2.93 -9.54
CA ASN A 15 9.57 4.37 -9.67
C ASN A 15 9.28 5.06 -8.33
N GLY A 16 10.02 6.12 -8.05
CA GLY A 16 9.77 7.01 -6.92
C GLY A 16 10.20 6.44 -5.56
N ILE A 17 9.58 6.96 -4.50
CA ILE A 17 9.88 6.59 -3.12
C ILE A 17 9.17 5.28 -2.80
N VAL A 18 9.92 4.30 -2.27
CA VAL A 18 9.36 3.09 -1.69
C VAL A 18 8.97 3.35 -0.25
N GLN A 19 7.75 2.99 0.10
CA GLN A 19 7.28 3.03 1.48
C GLN A 19 6.94 1.62 1.96
N LEU A 20 7.06 1.41 3.28
CA LEU A 20 6.71 0.17 3.97
C LEU A 20 5.50 0.42 4.87
N CYS A 21 4.60 -0.54 4.94
CA CYS A 21 3.40 -0.48 5.76
C CYS A 21 3.18 -1.79 6.49
N LEU A 22 3.11 -1.70 7.81
CA LEU A 22 2.84 -2.82 8.70
C LEU A 22 1.35 -2.94 8.96
N ASP A 23 0.89 -4.16 9.24
CA ASP A 23 -0.47 -4.39 9.71
C ASP A 23 -0.65 -3.77 11.10
N LYS A 24 -1.50 -2.75 11.21
CA LYS A 24 -1.81 -2.15 12.51
C LYS A 24 -2.61 -3.05 13.44
N SER A 25 -3.26 -4.09 12.91
CA SER A 25 -3.96 -5.04 13.77
C SER A 25 -2.99 -6.00 14.47
N GLY A 26 -1.79 -6.20 13.89
CA GLY A 26 -0.78 -7.13 14.38
C GLY A 26 -1.18 -8.60 14.30
N ASN A 27 -2.27 -8.91 13.57
CA ASN A 27 -2.91 -10.22 13.56
C ASN A 27 -3.02 -10.80 12.14
N TYR A 28 -2.33 -10.23 11.16
CA TYR A 28 -2.30 -10.79 9.82
C TYR A 28 -1.19 -11.83 9.66
N ASP A 29 -1.56 -13.10 9.80
CA ASP A 29 -0.61 -14.21 9.90
C ASP A 29 0.12 -14.55 8.58
N GLU A 30 -0.40 -14.13 7.42
CA GLU A 30 0.18 -14.52 6.13
C GLU A 30 1.28 -13.56 5.64
N ALA A 31 1.43 -12.39 6.27
CA ALA A 31 2.39 -11.38 5.83
C ALA A 31 2.87 -10.42 6.91
N SER A 32 4.11 -9.95 6.78
CA SER A 32 4.74 -8.99 7.68
C SER A 32 4.41 -7.55 7.34
N PHE A 33 4.64 -7.18 6.09
CA PHE A 33 4.53 -5.80 5.62
C PHE A 33 4.20 -5.75 4.13
N ILE A 34 3.62 -4.63 3.74
CA ILE A 34 3.43 -4.24 2.36
C ILE A 34 4.54 -3.24 2.02
N SER A 35 5.22 -3.44 0.90
CA SER A 35 5.96 -2.36 0.24
C SER A 35 5.19 -1.88 -0.98
N PHE A 36 5.37 -0.62 -1.35
CA PHE A 36 4.69 -0.06 -2.51
C PHE A 36 5.42 1.18 -3.03
N GLY A 37 5.25 1.46 -4.33
CA GLY A 37 5.84 2.61 -5.02
C GLY A 37 4.79 3.57 -5.54
N VAL A 38 5.10 4.30 -6.62
CA VAL A 38 4.15 5.24 -7.28
C VAL A 38 3.60 4.74 -8.62
N ASP A 39 4.05 3.58 -9.10
CA ASP A 39 3.72 3.00 -10.41
C ASP A 39 2.52 2.04 -10.39
N GLY A 40 1.79 1.98 -9.28
CA GLY A 40 0.65 1.09 -9.10
C GLY A 40 1.00 -0.30 -8.60
N ASP A 41 2.29 -0.60 -8.39
CA ASP A 41 2.72 -1.89 -7.88
C ASP A 41 2.79 -1.90 -6.34
N VAL A 42 2.38 -3.03 -5.79
CA VAL A 42 2.29 -3.31 -4.35
C VAL A 42 2.87 -4.70 -4.14
N TRP A 43 3.75 -4.86 -3.16
CA TRP A 43 4.38 -6.15 -2.84
C TRP A 43 4.05 -6.53 -1.41
N LEU A 44 3.54 -7.74 -1.24
CA LEU A 44 3.30 -8.30 0.08
C LEU A 44 4.42 -9.24 0.46
N TRP A 45 5.03 -8.98 1.62
CA TRP A 45 6.15 -9.73 2.15
C TRP A 45 5.68 -10.69 3.22
N ASN A 46 6.18 -11.93 3.17
CA ASN A 46 5.88 -12.94 4.16
C ASN A 46 6.60 -12.65 5.51
N HIS A 47 6.54 -13.60 6.45
CA HIS A 47 7.18 -13.51 7.78
C HIS A 47 8.62 -14.01 7.81
N ASP A 48 9.15 -14.48 6.68
CA ASP A 48 10.51 -14.98 6.66
C ASP A 48 11.51 -13.81 6.75
N GLU A 49 12.58 -14.04 7.48
CA GLU A 49 13.60 -13.02 7.70
C GLU A 49 14.61 -12.98 6.54
N LEU A 50 15.13 -11.79 6.26
CA LEU A 50 16.36 -11.61 5.50
C LEU A 50 16.33 -12.24 4.08
N GLU A 51 17.15 -13.29 3.86
CA GLU A 51 17.34 -13.92 2.56
C GLU A 51 16.19 -14.85 2.19
N ASP A 52 15.43 -15.31 3.18
CA ASP A 52 14.29 -16.21 2.99
C ASP A 52 12.98 -15.43 2.72
N ALA A 53 12.96 -14.12 3.02
CA ALA A 53 11.81 -13.24 2.82
C ALA A 53 11.27 -13.28 1.38
N GLU A 54 10.12 -13.91 1.17
CA GLU A 54 9.46 -13.92 -0.14
C GLU A 54 8.47 -12.76 -0.25
N TYR A 55 8.24 -12.31 -1.49
CA TYR A 55 7.20 -11.32 -1.77
C TYR A 55 6.30 -11.75 -2.93
N ARG A 56 5.05 -11.30 -2.87
CA ARG A 56 4.08 -11.46 -3.95
C ARG A 56 3.79 -10.08 -4.57
N PRO A 57 4.15 -9.85 -5.84
CA PRO A 57 3.83 -8.61 -6.53
C PRO A 57 2.36 -8.57 -6.95
N TRP A 58 1.73 -7.41 -6.78
CA TRP A 58 0.36 -7.12 -7.18
C TRP A 58 0.27 -5.73 -7.81
N ARG A 59 -0.81 -5.53 -8.57
CA ARG A 59 -1.07 -4.26 -9.24
C ARG A 59 -2.43 -3.72 -8.84
N VAL A 60 -2.45 -2.51 -8.28
CA VAL A 60 -3.66 -1.85 -7.79
C VAL A 60 -4.19 -0.76 -8.72
N GLY A 61 -3.51 -0.52 -9.84
CA GLY A 61 -3.90 0.48 -10.84
C GLY A 61 -2.71 0.94 -11.68
N GLU A 62 -2.87 2.07 -12.35
CA GLU A 62 -1.80 2.66 -13.17
C GLU A 62 -0.82 3.52 -12.35
N THR A 63 -1.30 4.15 -11.27
CA THR A 63 -0.50 5.08 -10.48
C THR A 63 -0.99 5.11 -9.03
N THR A 64 -0.04 5.05 -8.11
CA THR A 64 -0.22 5.20 -6.66
C THR A 64 0.39 6.52 -6.20
N CYS A 65 -0.16 7.13 -5.15
CA CYS A 65 0.24 8.45 -4.66
C CYS A 65 1.22 8.41 -3.47
N GLY A 66 1.87 7.27 -3.22
CA GLY A 66 2.78 7.14 -2.07
C GLY A 66 2.10 7.20 -0.70
N ALA A 67 0.81 6.80 -0.61
CA ALA A 67 0.09 6.70 0.66
C ALA A 67 -0.60 5.34 0.82
N VAL A 68 -0.41 4.69 1.96
CA VAL A 68 -1.02 3.41 2.30
C VAL A 68 -1.37 3.33 3.78
N ALA A 69 -2.40 2.56 4.13
CA ALA A 69 -2.68 2.16 5.50
C ALA A 69 -3.21 0.71 5.52
N TRP A 70 -2.84 -0.07 6.52
CA TRP A 70 -3.21 -1.48 6.62
C TRP A 70 -3.71 -1.85 8.01
N HIS A 71 -4.86 -2.53 8.08
CA HIS A 71 -5.42 -3.09 9.31
C HIS A 71 -6.25 -4.37 9.05
N GLY A 72 -5.72 -5.51 9.48
CA GLY A 72 -6.29 -6.84 9.28
C GLY A 72 -6.46 -7.12 7.79
N ASP A 73 -7.66 -7.50 7.37
CA ASP A 73 -7.89 -7.74 5.93
C ASP A 73 -7.92 -6.48 5.07
N ASN A 74 -7.96 -5.29 5.68
CA ASN A 74 -8.28 -4.06 4.97
C ASN A 74 -7.01 -3.27 4.65
N VAL A 75 -6.75 -3.04 3.36
CA VAL A 75 -5.65 -2.20 2.89
C VAL A 75 -6.23 -0.99 2.16
N PHE A 76 -5.76 0.20 2.50
CA PHE A 76 -6.17 1.46 1.90
C PHE A 76 -4.99 2.05 1.15
N ILE A 77 -5.17 2.38 -0.11
CA ILE A 77 -4.10 2.90 -0.98
C ILE A 77 -4.58 4.19 -1.65
N GLY A 78 -3.73 5.21 -1.62
CA GLY A 78 -3.85 6.42 -2.42
C GLY A 78 -3.51 6.10 -3.89
N ARG A 79 -4.45 6.36 -4.79
CA ARG A 79 -4.33 6.08 -6.23
C ARG A 79 -4.72 7.30 -7.05
N VAL A 80 -4.22 7.34 -8.28
CA VAL A 80 -4.77 8.20 -9.33
C VAL A 80 -5.63 7.33 -10.23
N VAL A 81 -6.90 7.69 -10.36
CA VAL A 81 -7.83 7.03 -11.29
C VAL A 81 -8.20 8.01 -12.40
N CYS A 82 -8.25 7.53 -13.63
CA CYS A 82 -8.76 8.31 -14.75
C CYS A 82 -10.25 8.04 -14.92
N ASP A 83 -11.05 9.10 -14.97
CA ASP A 83 -12.47 9.01 -15.33
C ASP A 83 -12.59 8.79 -16.85
N GLU A 84 -12.99 7.59 -17.27
CA GLU A 84 -13.01 7.19 -18.69
C GLU A 84 -13.87 8.11 -19.58
N ARG A 85 -14.91 8.73 -19.01
CA ARG A 85 -15.82 9.60 -19.76
C ARG A 85 -15.23 11.00 -19.99
N THR A 86 -14.51 11.52 -19.00
CA THR A 86 -14.01 12.91 -19.01
C THR A 86 -12.50 13.01 -19.24
N ASN A 87 -11.79 11.89 -19.17
CA ASN A 87 -10.33 11.79 -19.14
C ASN A 87 -9.68 12.63 -18.02
N ILE A 88 -10.43 12.90 -16.95
CA ILE A 88 -9.96 13.66 -15.78
C ILE A 88 -9.35 12.69 -14.78
N LYS A 89 -8.10 12.94 -14.40
CA LYS A 89 -7.43 12.23 -13.30
C LYS A 89 -7.97 12.72 -11.96
N LYS A 90 -8.31 11.78 -11.09
CA LYS A 90 -8.80 12.02 -9.72
C LYS A 90 -7.91 11.29 -8.73
N HIS A 91 -7.52 11.98 -7.66
CA HIS A 91 -6.85 11.35 -6.55
C HIS A 91 -7.91 10.71 -5.65
N VAL A 92 -7.75 9.43 -5.35
CA VAL A 92 -8.71 8.66 -4.57
C VAL A 92 -8.00 7.83 -3.53
N VAL A 93 -8.70 7.54 -2.44
CA VAL A 93 -8.31 6.47 -1.54
C VAL A 93 -9.20 5.28 -1.81
N SER A 94 -8.58 4.14 -2.02
CA SER A 94 -9.27 2.90 -2.37
C SER A 94 -9.01 1.85 -1.32
N LYS A 95 -10.07 1.17 -0.92
CA LYS A 95 -10.04 0.03 -0.03
C LYS A 95 -9.93 -1.25 -0.85
N PHE A 96 -9.02 -2.12 -0.44
CA PHE A 96 -8.83 -3.47 -0.95
C PHE A 96 -8.94 -4.46 0.20
N LEU A 97 -9.27 -5.71 -0.13
CA LEU A 97 -9.06 -6.83 0.76
C LEU A 97 -7.73 -7.47 0.40
N ILE A 98 -6.83 -7.61 1.37
CA ILE A 98 -5.56 -8.31 1.13
C ILE A 98 -5.79 -9.77 0.71
N SER A 99 -6.83 -10.41 1.26
CA SER A 99 -7.23 -11.79 0.95
C SER A 99 -7.72 -11.98 -0.48
N ASP A 100 -8.22 -10.92 -1.13
CA ASP A 100 -8.66 -10.95 -2.53
C ASP A 100 -7.56 -10.60 -3.52
N GLN A 101 -6.31 -10.49 -3.04
CA GLN A 101 -5.13 -10.14 -3.83
C GLN A 101 -5.29 -8.80 -4.56
N PHE A 102 -5.96 -7.85 -3.92
CA PHE A 102 -6.22 -6.51 -4.46
C PHE A 102 -7.04 -6.50 -5.76
N SER A 103 -7.76 -7.58 -6.05
CA SER A 103 -8.52 -7.71 -7.29
C SER A 103 -9.71 -6.74 -7.35
N THR A 104 -10.33 -6.42 -6.22
CA THR A 104 -11.49 -5.51 -6.17
C THR A 104 -11.28 -4.31 -5.25
N GLY A 105 -10.75 -3.22 -5.83
CA GLY A 105 -10.61 -1.95 -5.14
C GLY A 105 -11.87 -1.11 -5.15
N LYS A 106 -12.43 -0.76 -3.98
CA LYS A 106 -13.53 0.21 -3.86
C LYS A 106 -12.99 1.59 -3.50
N ASN A 107 -13.30 2.60 -4.32
CA ASN A 107 -13.02 4.00 -3.97
C ASN A 107 -13.85 4.40 -2.73
N VAL A 108 -13.17 4.88 -1.68
CA VAL A 108 -13.78 5.28 -0.41
C VAL A 108 -14.01 6.78 -0.37
N THR A 109 -13.04 7.54 -0.87
CA THR A 109 -13.11 9.00 -0.94
C THR A 109 -12.23 9.50 -2.09
N ALA A 110 -12.47 10.74 -2.52
CA ALA A 110 -11.71 11.43 -3.54
C ALA A 110 -11.19 12.77 -3.01
N PHE A 111 -10.05 13.19 -3.53
CA PHE A 111 -9.39 14.44 -3.18
C PHE A 111 -9.13 15.24 -4.47
N ALA A 112 -9.20 16.55 -4.34
CA ALA A 112 -8.80 17.46 -5.42
C ALA A 112 -7.27 17.46 -5.63
N LEU A 113 -6.51 17.09 -4.60
CA LEU A 113 -5.04 17.09 -4.56
C LEU A 113 -4.53 15.70 -4.20
N GLU A 114 -3.21 15.51 -4.32
CA GLU A 114 -2.55 14.24 -4.05
C GLU A 114 -2.70 13.80 -2.59
N VAL A 115 -2.98 12.50 -2.39
CA VAL A 115 -2.99 11.87 -1.07
C VAL A 115 -1.57 11.43 -0.75
N LEU A 116 -0.94 12.06 0.23
CA LEU A 116 0.46 11.82 0.59
C LEU A 116 0.64 10.92 1.81
N SER A 117 -0.39 10.80 2.65
CA SER A 117 -0.34 9.93 3.81
C SER A 117 -1.73 9.39 4.14
N LEU A 118 -1.74 8.13 4.55
CA LEU A 118 -2.93 7.47 5.07
C LEU A 118 -2.58 6.88 6.43
N ASP A 119 -3.57 6.90 7.31
CA ASP A 119 -3.50 6.12 8.53
C ASP A 119 -4.86 5.55 8.91
N ILE A 120 -4.87 4.41 9.59
CA ILE A 120 -6.07 3.73 10.05
C ILE A 120 -5.98 3.43 11.55
N SER A 121 -7.08 3.70 12.26
CA SER A 121 -7.23 3.32 13.67
C SER A 121 -7.77 1.90 13.81
N SER A 122 -7.60 1.30 14.99
CA SER A 122 -8.18 -0.01 15.32
C SER A 122 -9.72 -0.07 15.21
N SER A 123 -10.38 1.08 15.33
CA SER A 123 -11.83 1.21 15.11
C SER A 123 -12.25 1.26 13.64
N GLY A 124 -11.30 1.19 12.70
CA GLY A 124 -11.54 1.30 11.27
C GLY A 124 -11.72 2.74 10.76
N ARG A 125 -11.55 3.76 11.61
CA ARG A 125 -11.51 5.16 11.14
C ARG A 125 -10.24 5.39 10.34
N LEU A 126 -10.41 5.93 9.15
CA LEU A 126 -9.34 6.29 8.22
C LEU A 126 -9.06 7.79 8.28
N LEU A 127 -7.79 8.15 8.39
CA LEU A 127 -7.28 9.50 8.21
C LEU A 127 -6.52 9.56 6.88
N ALA A 128 -6.75 10.61 6.11
CA ALA A 128 -6.06 10.87 4.86
C ALA A 128 -5.57 12.32 4.85
N ALA A 129 -4.31 12.51 4.52
CA ALA A 129 -3.68 13.82 4.41
C ALA A 129 -3.06 13.99 3.01
N GLY A 130 -3.20 15.18 2.47
CA GLY A 130 -2.56 15.62 1.23
C GLY A 130 -1.88 16.97 1.44
N SER A 131 -0.97 17.34 0.53
CA SER A 131 -0.40 18.70 0.50
C SER A 131 -0.97 19.51 -0.66
N TRP A 132 -0.74 20.82 -0.56
CA TRP A 132 -1.00 21.83 -1.58
C TRP A 132 0.22 22.04 -2.48
#